data_AF-A0A0R0GP21-F1
#
_entry.id   AF-A0A0R0GP21-F1
#
_cell.length_a   1.000
_cell.length_b   1.000
_cell.length_c   1.000
_cell.angle_alpha   90.00
_cell.angle_beta   90.00
_cell.angle_gamma   90.00
#
_symmetry.space_group_name_H-M   'P 1'
#
loop_
_entity.id
_entity.type
_entity.pdbx_description
1 polymer ?
#
loop_
_entity_poly.entity_id
_entity_poly.type
_entity_poly.pdbx_seq_one_letter_code
_entity_poly.pdbx_strand_id
1 'polypeptide(L)'
;MMCIYCDKQVKEGGINRFKAHLAGQKGQVEACKKVPADVQYQMKQLLEQFEKNKKRKAQLMSKTPKLKNLWNKSWTRFWKQCADIVKLTKPLFRVLRIVYSENKPAMGFLYQAMYKAREKMVRRF
;
A
#
# COMPACT_ATOMS: atom_id res chain seq x y z
N MET A 1 11.62 -6.31 17.67
CA MET A 1 11.88 -7.76 17.51
C MET A 1 13.20 -8.11 18.18
N MET A 2 13.32 -9.28 18.78
CA MET A 2 14.55 -9.69 19.48
C MET A 2 15.53 -10.37 18.52
N CYS A 3 16.83 -10.12 18.71
CA CYS A 3 17.88 -10.83 18.00
C CYS A 3 18.23 -12.13 18.73
N ILE A 4 18.11 -13.27 18.05
CA ILE A 4 18.41 -14.59 18.62
C ILE A 4 19.89 -14.80 18.99
N TYR A 5 20.79 -13.94 18.49
CA TYR A 5 22.23 -14.07 18.74
C TYR A 5 22.71 -13.23 19.91
N CYS A 6 22.10 -12.07 20.17
CA CYS A 6 22.52 -11.19 21.27
C CYS A 6 21.46 -10.84 22.28
N ASP A 7 20.24 -11.36 22.11
CA ASP A 7 19.08 -11.11 22.98
C ASP A 7 18.72 -9.63 23.14
N LYS A 8 19.38 -8.74 22.37
CA LYS A 8 19.05 -7.33 22.32
C LYS A 8 17.74 -7.18 21.56
N GLN A 9 16.85 -6.38 22.11
CA GLN A 9 15.70 -5.87 21.38
C GLN A 9 16.19 -4.85 20.35
N VAL A 10 16.09 -5.19 19.07
CA VAL A 10 16.24 -4.20 18.01
C VAL A 10 15.02 -3.30 18.08
N LYS A 11 15.25 -2.07 18.56
CA LYS A 11 14.23 -1.02 18.74
C LYS A 11 13.49 -0.76 17.43
N GLU A 12 12.31 -0.15 17.56
CA GLU A 12 11.34 0.13 16.50
C GLU A 12 11.99 0.64 15.19
N GLY A 13 11.40 0.28 14.05
CA GLY A 13 11.92 0.53 12.69
C GLY A 13 11.92 -0.72 11.79
N GLY A 14 11.30 -1.79 12.26
CA GLY A 14 10.86 -2.92 11.44
C GLY A 14 11.99 -3.80 10.92
N ILE A 15 11.63 -4.61 9.91
CA ILE A 15 12.49 -5.68 9.38
C ILE A 15 13.80 -5.16 8.77
N ASN A 16 13.82 -3.94 8.22
CA ASN A 16 15.02 -3.37 7.60
C ASN A 16 16.11 -3.06 8.62
N ARG A 17 15.73 -2.51 9.79
CA ARG A 17 16.66 -2.28 10.90
C ARG A 17 17.21 -3.58 11.46
N PHE A 18 16.38 -4.62 11.54
CA PHE A 18 16.82 -5.94 11.97
C PHE A 18 17.78 -6.62 10.99
N LYS A 19 17.55 -6.51 9.67
CA LYS A 19 18.50 -6.97 8.66
C LYS A 19 19.85 -6.25 8.78
N ALA A 20 19.85 -4.94 8.99
CA ALA A 20 21.09 -4.17 9.20
C ALA A 20 21.86 -4.62 10.44
N HIS A 21 21.15 -4.90 11.55
CA HIS A 21 21.71 -5.45 12.78
C HIS A 21 22.42 -6.79 12.56
N LEU A 22 21.77 -7.73 11.86
CA LEU A 22 22.35 -9.06 11.55
C LEU A 22 23.49 -8.99 10.54
N ALA A 23 23.36 -8.15 9.52
CA ALA A 23 24.36 -7.96 8.47
C ALA A 23 25.62 -7.22 8.96
N GLY A 24 25.61 -6.65 10.17
CA GLY A 24 26.69 -5.81 10.67
C GLY A 24 26.95 -4.58 9.81
N GLN A 25 25.91 -4.04 9.17
CA GLN A 25 26.02 -2.84 8.36
C GLN A 25 26.12 -1.61 9.28
N LYS A 26 27.04 -0.70 8.96
CA LYS A 26 27.13 0.61 9.63
C LYS A 26 25.92 1.45 9.24
N GLY A 27 25.21 2.01 10.22
CA GLY A 27 24.00 2.81 10.00
C GLY A 27 23.34 3.22 11.32
N GLN A 28 22.02 3.45 11.29
CA GLN A 28 21.23 3.86 12.47
C GLN A 28 21.06 2.75 13.53
N VAL A 29 21.57 1.54 13.29
CA VAL A 29 21.36 0.37 14.16
C VAL A 29 22.71 -0.24 14.49
N GLU A 30 22.94 -0.51 15.78
CA GLU A 30 24.14 -1.20 16.25
C GLU A 30 24.20 -2.61 15.64
N ALA A 31 25.35 -2.98 15.08
CA ALA A 31 25.61 -4.33 14.58
C ALA A 31 25.62 -5.37 15.71
N CYS A 32 25.10 -6.57 15.45
CA CYS A 32 25.24 -7.67 16.39
C CYS A 32 26.68 -8.21 16.40
N LYS A 33 27.31 -8.25 17.56
CA LYS A 33 28.67 -8.82 17.73
C LYS A 33 28.68 -10.35 17.89
N LYS A 34 27.52 -10.96 18.12
CA LYS A 34 27.36 -12.40 18.39
C LYS A 34 26.83 -13.21 17.19
N VAL A 35 26.53 -12.56 16.06
CA VAL A 35 26.11 -13.27 14.84
C VAL A 35 27.33 -14.02 14.27
N PRO A 36 27.21 -15.34 14.00
CA PRO A 36 28.25 -16.11 13.31
C PRO A 36 28.68 -15.48 11.98
N ALA A 37 29.97 -15.56 11.65
CA ALA A 37 30.55 -14.86 10.50
C ALA A 37 29.92 -15.30 9.15
N ASP A 38 29.59 -16.57 9.03
CA ASP A 38 28.88 -17.17 7.90
C ASP A 38 27.46 -16.59 7.74
N VAL A 39 26.69 -16.51 8.82
CA VAL A 39 25.32 -15.94 8.81
C VAL A 39 25.37 -14.45 8.46
N GLN A 40 26.32 -13.71 9.03
CA GLN A 40 26.50 -12.29 8.72
C GLN A 40 26.86 -12.10 7.25
N TYR A 41 27.77 -12.94 6.71
CA TYR A 41 28.16 -12.91 5.30
C TYR A 41 26.98 -13.22 4.38
N GLN A 42 26.22 -14.29 4.66
CA GLN A 42 25.02 -14.65 3.92
C GLN A 42 24.00 -13.50 3.90
N MET A 43 23.76 -12.86 5.05
CA MET A 43 22.86 -11.72 5.13
C MET A 43 23.34 -10.54 4.26
N LYS A 44 24.65 -10.21 4.29
CA LYS A 44 25.23 -9.17 3.41
C LYS A 44 25.04 -9.50 1.93
N GLN A 45 25.31 -10.75 1.54
CA GLN A 45 25.14 -11.22 0.16
C GLN A 45 23.69 -11.09 -0.29
N LEU A 46 22.72 -11.49 0.55
CA LEU A 46 21.31 -11.33 0.24
C LEU A 46 20.94 -9.86 0.01
N LEU A 47 21.37 -8.96 0.89
CA LEU A 47 21.10 -7.53 0.74
C LEU A 47 21.68 -6.94 -0.55
N GLU A 48 22.92 -7.31 -0.89
CA GLU A 48 23.56 -6.88 -2.13
C GLU A 48 22.84 -7.44 -3.37
N GLN A 49 22.43 -8.70 -3.35
CA GLN A 49 21.63 -9.32 -4.41
C GLN A 49 20.29 -8.62 -4.60
N PHE A 50 19.60 -8.26 -3.51
CA PHE A 50 18.36 -7.49 -3.58
C PHE A 50 18.58 -6.12 -4.25
N GLU A 51 19.64 -5.40 -3.90
CA GLU A 51 19.98 -4.11 -4.52
C GLU A 51 20.37 -4.25 -5.99
N LYS A 52 21.17 -5.26 -6.35
CA LYS A 52 21.50 -5.59 -7.75
C LYS A 52 20.24 -5.91 -8.56
N ASN A 53 19.35 -6.74 -8.01
CA ASN A 53 18.08 -7.08 -8.64
C ASN A 53 17.16 -5.87 -8.81
N LYS A 54 17.13 -4.97 -7.83
CA LYS A 54 16.39 -3.70 -7.91
C LYS A 54 16.94 -2.79 -9.01
N LYS A 55 18.27 -2.62 -9.10
CA LYS A 55 18.93 -1.86 -10.18
C LYS A 55 18.67 -2.48 -11.55
N ARG A 56 18.81 -3.80 -11.68
CA ARG A 56 18.52 -4.54 -12.93
C ARG A 56 17.07 -4.36 -13.36
N LYS A 57 16.11 -4.47 -12.44
CA LYS A 57 14.69 -4.19 -12.72
C LYS A 57 14.47 -2.74 -13.14
N ALA A 58 15.09 -1.78 -12.47
CA ALA A 58 14.99 -0.37 -12.85
C ALA A 58 15.55 -0.10 -14.26
N GLN A 59 16.70 -0.71 -14.60
CA GLN A 59 17.30 -0.61 -15.93
C GLN A 59 16.47 -1.32 -17.01
N LEU A 60 15.87 -2.47 -16.71
CA LEU A 60 14.94 -3.13 -17.63
C LEU A 60 13.73 -2.22 -17.90
N MET A 61 13.16 -1.64 -16.85
CA MET A 61 12.02 -0.73 -16.94
C MET A 61 12.37 0.56 -17.70
N SER A 62 13.62 1.04 -17.65
CA SER A 62 14.06 2.20 -18.43
C SER A 62 14.27 1.89 -19.91
N LYS A 63 14.63 0.64 -20.26
CA LYS A 63 14.76 0.18 -21.66
C LYS A 63 13.42 0.01 -22.39
N THR A 64 12.32 -0.22 -21.66
CA THR A 64 10.97 -0.38 -22.24
C THR A 64 10.00 0.73 -21.79
N PRO A 65 10.28 2.02 -22.09
CA PRO A 65 9.47 3.14 -21.62
C PRO A 65 8.06 3.11 -22.22
N LYS A 66 7.89 2.62 -23.46
CA LYS A 66 6.58 2.42 -24.09
C LYS A 66 5.68 1.52 -23.26
N LEU A 67 6.20 0.39 -22.76
CA LEU A 67 5.45 -0.54 -21.91
C LEU A 67 5.06 0.12 -20.60
N LYS A 68 5.99 0.83 -19.93
CA LYS A 68 5.70 1.55 -18.68
C LYS A 68 4.61 2.61 -18.87
N ASN A 69 4.68 3.38 -19.95
CA ASN A 69 3.69 4.41 -20.25
C ASN A 69 2.33 3.81 -20.61
N LEU A 70 2.32 2.68 -21.32
CA LEU A 70 1.10 1.95 -21.66
C LEU A 70 0.42 1.37 -20.42
N TRP A 71 1.17 0.69 -19.54
CA TRP A 71 0.66 0.18 -18.27
C TRP A 71 0.18 1.33 -17.38
N ASN A 72 0.93 2.44 -17.27
CA ASN A 72 0.51 3.61 -16.51
C ASN A 72 -0.79 4.23 -17.07
N LYS A 73 -0.91 4.35 -18.40
CA LYS A 73 -2.14 4.85 -19.05
C LYS A 73 -3.33 3.91 -18.82
N SER A 74 -3.11 2.60 -18.88
CA SER A 74 -4.15 1.60 -18.59
C SER A 74 -4.57 1.65 -17.11
N TRP A 75 -3.60 1.69 -16.20
CA TRP A 75 -3.83 1.78 -14.75
C TRP A 75 -4.56 3.08 -14.38
N THR A 76 -4.14 4.22 -14.91
CA THR A 76 -4.81 5.52 -14.68
C THR A 76 -6.24 5.52 -15.23
N ARG A 77 -6.49 4.93 -16.41
CA ARG A 77 -7.85 4.77 -16.94
C ARG A 77 -8.71 3.89 -16.02
N PHE A 78 -8.16 2.77 -15.56
CA PHE A 78 -8.82 1.87 -14.61
C PHE A 78 -9.21 2.60 -13.31
N TRP A 79 -8.28 3.31 -12.66
CA TRP A 79 -8.59 4.07 -11.45
C TRP A 79 -9.56 5.22 -11.68
N LYS A 80 -9.52 5.87 -12.86
CA LYS A 80 -10.50 6.90 -13.23
C LYS A 80 -11.90 6.30 -13.32
N GLN A 81 -12.05 5.15 -13.99
CA GLN A 81 -13.31 4.42 -14.05
C GLN A 81 -13.80 3.99 -12.66
N CYS A 82 -12.92 3.44 -11.82
CA CYS A 82 -13.27 3.08 -10.45
C CYS A 82 -13.73 4.30 -9.63
N ALA A 83 -13.04 5.44 -9.76
CA ALA A 83 -13.42 6.67 -9.10
C ALA A 83 -14.80 7.18 -9.57
N ASP A 84 -15.12 7.01 -10.85
CA ASP A 84 -16.42 7.40 -11.41
C ASP A 84 -17.55 6.46 -10.92
N ILE A 85 -17.28 5.15 -10.77
CA ILE A 85 -18.21 4.20 -10.16
C ILE A 85 -18.48 4.56 -8.68
N VAL A 86 -17.44 4.83 -7.89
CA VAL A 86 -17.59 5.25 -6.48
C VAL A 86 -18.39 6.55 -6.38
N LYS A 87 -18.13 7.49 -7.29
CA LYS A 87 -18.86 8.75 -7.39
C LYS A 87 -20.35 8.54 -7.68
N LEU A 88 -20.70 7.63 -8.58
CA LEU A 88 -22.10 7.30 -8.92
C LEU A 88 -22.82 6.57 -7.78
N THR A 89 -22.12 5.67 -7.10
CA THR A 89 -22.70 4.86 -6.01
C THR A 89 -22.76 5.59 -4.67
N LYS A 90 -21.92 6.62 -4.44
CA LYS A 90 -21.86 7.38 -3.17
C LYS A 90 -23.21 7.97 -2.70
N PRO A 91 -24.06 8.57 -3.55
CA PRO A 91 -25.40 9.00 -3.16
C PRO A 91 -26.30 7.83 -2.73
N LEU A 92 -26.21 6.67 -3.41
CA LEU A 92 -26.98 5.48 -3.05
C LEU A 92 -26.53 4.93 -1.69
N PHE A 93 -25.22 4.82 -1.44
CA PHE A 93 -24.70 4.41 -0.13
C PHE A 93 -25.14 5.36 1.00
N ARG A 94 -25.35 6.65 0.71
CA ARG A 94 -25.89 7.60 1.69
C ARG A 94 -27.35 7.30 2.03
N VAL A 95 -28.18 7.00 1.04
CA VAL A 95 -29.58 6.57 1.27
C VAL A 95 -29.60 5.24 2.02
N LEU A 96 -28.77 4.29 1.60
CA LEU A 96 -28.64 2.98 2.23
C LEU A 96 -28.29 3.09 3.72
N ARG A 97 -27.34 3.97 4.06
CA ARG A 97 -27.00 4.27 5.46
C ARG A 97 -28.18 4.80 6.27
N ILE A 98 -29.02 5.63 5.68
CA ILE A 98 -30.22 6.19 6.35
C ILE A 98 -31.25 5.07 6.59
N VAL A 99 -31.46 4.18 5.62
CA VAL A 99 -32.42 3.06 5.73
C VAL A 99 -31.98 2.04 6.78
N TYR A 100 -30.68 1.74 6.87
CA TYR A 100 -30.15 0.79 7.86
C TYR A 100 -29.88 1.41 9.25
N SER A 101 -30.12 2.70 9.44
CA SER A 101 -30.01 3.31 10.76
C SER A 101 -31.05 2.71 11.72
N GLU A 102 -30.68 2.46 12.99
CA GLU A 102 -31.57 1.86 14.00
C GLU A 102 -32.92 2.60 14.09
N ASN A 103 -32.87 3.93 13.96
CA ASN A 103 -34.03 4.80 13.84
C ASN A 103 -34.51 4.87 12.38
N LYS A 104 -35.49 4.04 12.03
CA LYS A 104 -36.16 4.04 10.71
C LYS A 104 -36.87 5.39 10.51
N PRO A 105 -36.43 6.24 9.56
CA PRO A 105 -37.05 7.54 9.34
C PRO A 105 -38.42 7.41 8.67
N ALA A 106 -39.25 8.46 8.75
CA ALA A 106 -40.54 8.46 8.05
C ALA A 106 -40.34 8.35 6.52
N MET A 107 -41.25 7.64 5.85
CA MET A 107 -41.12 7.28 4.44
C MET A 107 -40.90 8.50 3.52
N GLY A 108 -41.51 9.64 3.83
CA GLY A 108 -41.30 10.89 3.10
C GLY A 108 -39.84 11.37 3.09
N PHE A 109 -39.10 11.20 4.20
CA PHE A 109 -37.68 11.52 4.26
C PHE A 109 -36.85 10.58 3.38
N LEU A 110 -37.20 9.29 3.32
CA LEU A 110 -36.56 8.33 2.43
C LEU A 110 -36.76 8.71 0.97
N TYR A 111 -37.99 9.03 0.57
CA TYR A 111 -38.28 9.51 -0.80
C TYR A 111 -37.49 10.77 -1.14
N GLN A 112 -37.43 11.75 -0.23
CA GLN A 112 -36.66 12.97 -0.47
C GLN A 112 -35.16 12.69 -0.58
N ALA A 113 -34.63 11.77 0.23
CA ALA A 113 -33.23 11.34 0.16
C ALA A 113 -32.93 10.62 -1.16
N MET A 114 -33.83 9.74 -1.63
CA MET A 114 -33.74 9.07 -2.93
C MET A 114 -33.79 10.07 -4.09
N TYR A 115 -34.71 11.04 -4.06
CA TYR A 115 -34.83 12.07 -5.07
C TYR A 115 -33.54 12.92 -5.17
N LYS A 116 -33.03 13.39 -4.02
CA LYS A 116 -31.75 14.11 -3.94
C LYS A 116 -30.57 13.25 -4.43
N ALA A 117 -30.60 11.95 -4.18
CA ALA A 117 -29.58 11.03 -4.68
C ALA A 117 -29.65 10.89 -6.21
N ARG A 118 -30.86 10.78 -6.77
CA ARG A 118 -31.11 10.76 -8.22
C ARG A 118 -30.59 12.03 -8.89
N GLU A 119 -30.93 13.21 -8.38
CA GLU A 119 -30.43 14.49 -8.93
C GLU A 119 -28.90 14.54 -8.97
N LYS A 120 -28.22 14.03 -7.94
CA LYS A 120 -26.73 13.96 -7.90
C LYS A 120 -26.14 12.97 -8.89
N MET A 121 -26.90 11.99 -9.38
CA MET A 121 -26.48 11.07 -10.43
C MET A 121 -26.77 11.66 -11.81
N VAL A 122 -27.96 12.23 -12.00
CA VAL A 122 -28.39 12.84 -13.28
C VAL A 122 -27.50 14.03 -13.65
N ARG A 123 -27.13 14.91 -12.72
CA ARG A 123 -26.24 16.06 -12.99
C ARG A 123 -24.84 15.71 -13.51
N ARG A 124 -24.48 14.43 -13.64
CA ARG A 124 -23.17 13.99 -14.13
C ARG A 124 -23.18 13.46 -15.56
N PHE A 125 -24.37 13.24 -16.13
CA PHE A 125 -24.57 12.96 -17.55
C PHE A 125 -24.96 14.27 -18.24
#